data_AF-A0A1G9GYK0-F1
#
_entry.id   AF-A0A1G9GYK0-F1
#
_cell.length_a   1.000
_cell.length_b   1.000
_cell.length_c   1.000
_cell.angle_alpha   90.00
_cell.angle_beta   90.00
_cell.angle_gamma   90.00
#
_symmetry.space_group_name_H-M   'P 1'
#
loop_
_entity.id
_entity.type
_entity.pdbx_description
1 polymer ?
#
loop_
_entity_poly.entity_id
_entity_poly.type
_entity_poly.pdbx_seq_one_letter_code
_entity_poly.pdbx_strand_id
1 'polypeptide(L)'
;MMRFASLLFAALVLAGCASQPSPEQRPYTDAEIKQFALEMLNRSGLPYEDYMKIRSALLDPNHRMSNAIRDPAELEHLSVGG
;
A
#
# COMPACT_ATOMS: atom_id res chain seq x y z
N MET A 1 -36.79 20.51 -1.68
CA MET A 1 -36.38 19.12 -1.98
C MET A 1 -35.10 18.98 -2.83
N MET A 2 -34.92 19.72 -3.94
CA MET A 2 -33.94 19.37 -4.99
C MET A 2 -32.45 19.40 -4.59
N ARG A 3 -32.04 20.21 -3.60
CA ARG A 3 -30.65 20.30 -3.13
C ARG A 3 -30.16 19.06 -2.38
N PHE A 4 -31.06 18.38 -1.66
CA PHE A 4 -30.72 17.17 -0.92
C PHE A 4 -30.43 16.00 -1.87
N ALA A 5 -31.12 15.93 -3.02
CA ALA A 5 -30.89 14.88 -4.00
C ALA A 5 -29.49 14.96 -4.63
N SER A 6 -29.00 16.16 -4.95
CA SER A 6 -27.65 16.36 -5.50
C SER A 6 -26.55 15.98 -4.51
N LEU A 7 -26.73 16.31 -3.23
CA LEU A 7 -25.82 15.92 -2.15
C LEU A 7 -25.79 14.40 -1.97
N LEU A 8 -26.96 13.74 -1.98
CA LEU A 8 -27.06 12.30 -1.86
C LEU A 8 -26.37 11.58 -3.03
N PHE A 9 -26.54 12.11 -4.25
CA PHE A 9 -25.94 11.54 -5.46
C PHE A 9 -24.41 11.67 -5.43
N ALA A 10 -23.89 12.83 -5.03
CA ALA A 10 -22.46 13.03 -4.85
C ALA A 10 -21.89 12.07 -3.80
N ALA A 11 -22.58 11.91 -2.66
CA ALA A 11 -22.17 10.97 -1.61
C ALA A 11 -22.16 9.51 -2.09
N LEU A 12 -23.14 9.09 -2.90
CA LEU A 12 -23.17 7.74 -3.49
C LEU A 12 -22.00 7.49 -4.45
N VAL A 13 -21.67 8.48 -5.30
CA VAL A 13 -20.54 8.37 -6.25
C VAL A 13 -19.22 8.29 -5.49
N LEU A 14 -19.02 9.15 -4.49
CA LEU A 14 -17.82 9.15 -3.65
C LEU A 14 -17.69 7.86 -2.83
N ALA A 15 -18.79 7.36 -2.26
CA ALA A 15 -18.82 6.09 -1.54
C ALA A 15 -18.51 4.92 -2.47
N GLY A 16 -18.99 4.91 -3.71
CA GLY A 16 -18.66 3.89 -4.71
C GLY A 16 -17.19 3.92 -5.13
N CYS A 17 -16.59 5.11 -5.27
CA CYS A 17 -15.16 5.25 -5.57
C CYS A 17 -14.24 4.86 -4.40
N ALA A 18 -14.68 5.06 -3.15
CA ALA A 18 -13.92 4.67 -1.96
C ALA A 18 -14.19 3.22 -1.52
N SER A 19 -15.34 2.66 -1.90
CA SER A 19 -15.72 1.28 -1.63
C SER A 19 -15.10 0.34 -2.67
N GLN A 20 -13.77 0.28 -2.70
CA GLN A 20 -13.14 -0.93 -3.22
C GLN A 20 -13.48 -2.06 -2.23
N PRO A 21 -14.24 -3.10 -2.63
CA PRO A 21 -14.34 -4.29 -1.81
C PRO A 21 -12.90 -4.74 -1.59
N SER A 22 -12.47 -4.84 -0.32
CA SER A 22 -11.13 -5.26 0.04
C SER A 22 -10.85 -6.53 -0.76
N PRO A 23 -9.96 -6.48 -1.77
CA PRO A 23 -9.74 -7.62 -2.62
C PRO A 23 -9.33 -8.77 -1.70
N GLU A 24 -9.83 -9.98 -1.95
CA GLU A 24 -9.26 -11.19 -1.38
C GLU A 24 -7.75 -11.05 -1.55
N GLN A 25 -7.05 -10.79 -0.44
CA GLN A 25 -5.69 -10.29 -0.49
C GLN A 25 -4.82 -11.50 -0.78
N ARG A 26 -4.85 -11.91 -2.05
CA ARG A 26 -3.99 -12.98 -2.54
C ARG A 26 -2.58 -12.52 -2.22
N PRO A 27 -1.82 -13.32 -1.46
CA PRO A 27 -0.45 -12.96 -1.15
C PRO A 27 0.27 -12.78 -2.48
N TYR A 28 0.73 -11.55 -2.74
CA TYR A 28 1.49 -11.24 -3.94
C TYR A 28 2.70 -12.18 -4.00
N THR A 29 2.93 -12.75 -5.18
CA THR A 29 4.10 -13.59 -5.40
C THR A 29 5.37 -12.74 -5.33
N ASP A 30 6.49 -13.35 -4.97
CA ASP A 30 7.79 -12.67 -4.92
C ASP A 30 8.14 -12.01 -6.27
N ALA A 31 7.74 -12.63 -7.39
CA ALA A 31 7.89 -12.07 -8.72
C ALA A 31 7.09 -10.77 -8.92
N GLU A 32 5.82 -10.74 -8.52
CA GLU A 32 4.95 -9.56 -8.65
C GLU A 32 5.47 -8.41 -7.77
N ILE A 33 5.91 -8.70 -6.54
CA ILE A 33 6.47 -7.69 -5.64
C ILE A 33 7.74 -7.09 -6.24
N LYS A 34 8.63 -7.92 -6.81
CA LYS A 34 9.86 -7.46 -7.47
C LYS A 34 9.55 -6.57 -8.67
N GLN A 35 8.62 -6.98 -9.53
CA GLN A 35 8.22 -6.20 -10.70
C GLN A 35 7.65 -4.84 -10.28
N PHE A 36 6.77 -4.82 -9.28
CA PHE A 36 6.20 -3.59 -8.74
C PHE A 36 7.26 -2.66 -8.14
N ALA A 37 8.20 -3.21 -7.35
CA ALA A 37 9.27 -2.42 -6.75
C ALA A 37 10.20 -1.81 -7.80
N LEU A 38 10.53 -2.57 -8.86
CA LEU A 38 11.33 -2.06 -9.98
C LEU A 38 10.61 -0.97 -10.77
N GLU A 39 9.30 -1.11 -10.98
CA GLU A 39 8.50 -0.07 -11.63
C GLU A 39 8.48 1.22 -10.81
N MET A 40 8.25 1.12 -9.50
CA MET A 40 8.25 2.27 -8.60
C MET A 40 9.63 2.95 -8.56
N LEU A 41 10.71 2.17 -8.51
CA LEU A 41 12.08 2.68 -8.59
C LEU A 41 12.35 3.38 -9.93
N ASN A 42 11.84 2.87 -11.04
CA ASN A 42 12.00 3.51 -12.35
C ASN A 42 11.27 4.87 -12.42
N ARG A 43 10.18 5.03 -11.66
CA ARG A 43 9.38 6.27 -11.63
C ARG A 43 9.88 7.30 -10.60
N SER A 44 10.76 6.93 -9.67
CA SER A 44 11.20 7.80 -8.57
C SER A 44 12.19 8.89 -8.98
N GLY A 45 12.74 8.83 -10.20
CA GLY A 45 13.62 9.88 -10.75
C GLY A 45 14.94 10.07 -9.99
N LEU A 46 15.45 9.02 -9.34
CA LEU A 46 16.72 9.06 -8.60
C LEU A 46 17.93 9.29 -9.51
N PRO A 47 19.02 9.90 -8.99
CA PRO A 47 20.29 9.96 -9.70
C PRO A 47 20.84 8.55 -9.95
N TYR A 48 21.62 8.42 -11.02
CA TYR A 48 22.02 7.12 -11.59
C TYR A 48 22.68 6.17 -10.57
N GLU A 49 23.59 6.67 -9.74
CA GLU A 49 24.32 5.87 -8.74
C GLU A 49 23.37 5.27 -7.70
N ASP A 50 22.45 6.07 -7.17
CA ASP A 50 21.48 5.62 -6.17
C ASP A 50 20.47 4.65 -6.79
N TYR A 51 20.02 4.92 -8.02
CA TYR A 51 19.17 4.00 -8.77
C TYR A 51 19.82 2.63 -8.93
N MET A 52 21.10 2.56 -9.32
CA MET A 52 21.81 1.30 -9.53
C MET A 52 21.98 0.52 -8.24
N LYS A 53 22.31 1.21 -7.14
CA LYS A 53 22.42 0.59 -5.82
C LYS A 53 21.10 -0.05 -5.38
N ILE A 54 19.99 0.68 -5.48
CA ILE A 54 18.69 0.17 -5.06
C ILE A 54 18.20 -0.95 -6.00
N ARG A 55 18.42 -0.81 -7.31
CA ARG A 55 18.08 -1.84 -8.29
C ARG A 55 18.82 -3.15 -8.00
N SER A 56 20.11 -3.09 -7.66
CA SER A 56 20.88 -4.29 -7.28
C SER A 56 20.32 -4.96 -6.02
N ALA A 57 19.90 -4.19 -5.02
CA ALA A 57 19.30 -4.71 -3.81
C ALA A 57 17.94 -5.39 -4.06
N LEU A 58 17.13 -4.87 -4.99
CA LEU A 58 15.85 -5.47 -5.39
C LEU A 58 15.99 -6.76 -6.21
N LEU A 59 17.10 -6.88 -6.96
CA LEU A 59 17.41 -8.09 -7.73
C LEU A 59 18.07 -9.19 -6.87
N ASP A 60 18.59 -8.83 -5.70
CA ASP A 60 19.21 -9.78 -4.78
C ASP A 60 18.11 -10.63 -4.07
N PRO A 61 18.09 -11.96 -4.27
CA PRO A 61 17.07 -12.83 -3.69
C PRO A 61 17.21 -13.04 -2.18
N ASN A 62 18.35 -12.68 -1.58
CA ASN A 62 18.58 -12.75 -0.13
C ASN A 62 18.21 -11.46 0.61
N HIS A 63 17.96 -10.37 -0.11
CA HIS A 63 17.54 -9.11 0.50
C HIS A 63 16.06 -9.15 0.90
N ARG A 64 15.75 -9.90 1.97
CA ARG A 64 14.42 -9.94 2.57
C ARG A 64 14.12 -8.57 3.20
N MET A 65 13.40 -7.73 2.46
CA MET A 65 12.85 -6.48 2.97
C MET A 65 11.86 -6.82 4.10
N SER A 66 12.26 -6.62 5.36
CA SER A 66 11.43 -6.86 6.53
C SER A 66 10.22 -5.93 6.50
N ASN A 67 9.08 -6.46 6.07
CA ASN A 67 7.80 -5.77 6.11
C ASN A 67 7.30 -5.75 7.56
N ALA A 68 7.88 -4.87 8.40
CA ALA A 68 7.37 -4.60 9.73
C ALA A 68 6.14 -3.68 9.63
N ILE A 69 5.06 -4.19 9.04
CA ILE A 69 3.72 -3.65 9.29
C ILE A 69 3.44 -4.04 10.73
N ARG A 70 3.60 -3.08 11.65
CA ARG A 70 3.15 -3.26 13.04
C ARG A 70 1.64 -3.48 12.99
N ASP A 71 1.20 -4.64 13.43
CA ASP A 71 -0.20 -4.93 13.64
C ASP A 71 -0.79 -3.88 14.61
N PRO A 72 -1.89 -3.18 14.25
CA PRO A 72 -2.55 -2.25 15.17
C PRO A 72 -3.20 -2.95 16.38
N ALA A 73 -3.14 -4.29 16.47
CA ALA A 73 -3.68 -5.05 17.59
C ALA A 73 -2.82 -4.99 18.89
N GLU A 74 -1.58 -4.49 18.83
CA GLU A 74 -0.73 -4.34 20.03
C GLU A 74 -0.98 -3.03 20.81
N LEU A 75 -1.95 -2.21 20.40
CA LEU A 75 -2.31 -0.96 21.11
C LEU A 75 -3.49 -1.11 22.09
N GLU A 76 -4.16 -2.27 22.15
CA GLU A 76 -5.32 -2.50 23.02
C GLU A 76 -4.97 -3.19 24.37
N HIS A 77 -3.74 -3.68 24.56
CA HIS A 77 -3.36 -4.42 25.79
C HIS A 77 -2.56 -3.60 26.82
N LEU A 78 -2.19 -2.35 26.54
CA LEU A 78 -1.47 -1.48 27.48
C LEU A 78 -2.38 -0.57 28.33
N SER A 79 -3.72 -0.71 28.24
CA SER A 79 -4.66 0.16 28.99
C SER A 79 -5.50 -0.52 30.07
N VAL A 80 -5.31 -1.81 30.37
CA VAL A 80 -5.99 -2.46 31.53
C VAL A 80 -4.96 -2.92 32.55
N GLY A 81 -4.52 -1.95 33.35
CA GLY A 81 -3.62 -2.13 34.48
C GLY A 81 -3.64 -0.87 35.34
N GLY A 82 -4.83 -0.54 35.85
CA GLY A 82 -5.06 0.47 36.88
C GLY A 82 -5.49 -0.21 38.17
#